data_AF-A0A943BL67-F1
#
_entry.id   AF-A0A943BL67-F1
#
_cell.length_a   1.000
_cell.length_b   1.000
_cell.length_c   1.000
_cell.angle_alpha   90.00
_cell.angle_beta   90.00
_cell.angle_gamma   90.00
#
_symmetry.space_group_name_H-M   'P 1'
#
loop_
_entity.id
_entity.type
_entity.pdbx_description
1 polymer ?
#
loop_
_entity_poly.entity_id
_entity_poly.type
_entity_poly.pdbx_seq_one_letter_code
_entity_poly.pdbx_strand_id
1 'polypeptide(L)'
;MSDGNDLISFIASMSGEGNLRVEENLGDGFVRLRVSEAERRQAKHDIQHVEDIVVEMLRNARDAGARNIYLATSKEEGVRTLLFLDDGSGVPEDMRDRIFDARVTSKLESMRMDKWGVHGRGMALFSIRQNTQTAEVVTSAQGGGSSFRVVVDTASLGERADQSTWPTASKDDDGILSCVKGPHNINRAVCEFACEELHGCDVYLGTPTEIAATLYAHAASRVDTTRLLFLDSEQSLPVVDRLTCAADAGDFIRIASDMGIEISERTAHRILGGSIAPLKSIASRLLREKEPAIGEPAQIDLTRDRRGLKISKEDIASFSRTMERDFTDLASRYFLTLSREPKVRVTKDRITVTFDIDKEDT
;
A
#
# COMPACT_ATOMS: atom_id res chain seq x y z
N MET A 1 21.90 23.40 43.44
CA MET A 1 21.49 22.47 42.35
C MET A 1 21.28 23.22 41.02
N SER A 2 22.12 24.21 40.71
CA SER A 2 22.04 25.05 39.49
C SER A 2 23.17 24.81 38.49
N ASP A 3 24.31 24.25 38.93
CA ASP A 3 25.56 24.35 38.17
C ASP A 3 25.67 23.32 37.01
N GLY A 4 24.88 22.24 37.06
CA GLY A 4 24.86 21.24 35.99
C GLY A 4 24.17 21.74 34.71
N ASN A 5 23.16 22.60 34.85
CA ASN A 5 22.44 23.15 33.69
C ASN A 5 23.23 24.25 32.99
N ASP A 6 24.02 25.02 33.73
CA ASP A 6 24.89 26.07 33.18
C ASP A 6 26.10 25.51 32.44
N LEU A 7 26.64 24.36 32.88
CA LEU A 7 27.71 23.70 32.15
C LEU A 7 27.22 23.08 30.84
N ILE A 8 26.01 22.53 30.84
CA ILE A 8 25.37 21.98 29.64
C ILE A 8 25.03 23.10 28.65
N SER A 9 24.53 24.25 29.12
CA SER A 9 24.23 25.42 28.27
C SER A 9 25.50 26.09 27.73
N PHE A 10 26.60 26.08 28.49
CA PHE A 10 27.91 26.56 28.03
C PHE A 10 28.57 25.63 27.00
N ILE A 11 28.45 24.31 27.17
CA ILE A 11 28.93 23.34 26.17
C ILE A 11 28.05 23.40 24.90
N ALA A 12 26.74 23.66 25.03
CA ALA A 12 25.81 23.92 23.93
C ALA A 12 26.30 25.04 23.01
N SER A 13 26.72 26.16 23.63
CA SER A 13 27.07 27.39 22.92
C SER A 13 28.44 27.32 22.26
N MET A 14 29.31 26.42 22.71
CA MET A 14 30.66 26.19 22.16
C MET A 14 30.71 25.05 21.13
N SER A 15 29.80 24.06 21.19
CA SER A 15 29.89 22.81 20.41
C SER A 15 28.79 22.62 19.35
N GLY A 16 27.92 23.61 19.16
CA GLY A 16 26.75 23.54 18.29
C GLY A 16 25.61 22.71 18.91
N GLU A 17 24.38 23.22 18.82
CA GLU A 17 23.17 22.63 19.43
C GLU A 17 22.88 21.17 19.00
N GLY A 18 23.52 20.67 17.93
CA GLY A 18 23.44 19.27 17.50
C GLY A 18 24.01 18.27 18.52
N ASN A 19 25.13 18.59 19.18
CA ASN A 19 25.83 17.65 20.07
C ASN A 19 25.09 17.33 21.37
N LEU A 20 24.16 18.19 21.79
CA LEU A 20 23.34 17.96 22.99
C LEU A 20 22.15 17.03 22.76
N ARG A 21 21.75 16.85 21.51
CA ARG A 21 20.59 16.04 21.11
C ARG A 21 20.96 14.61 20.77
N VAL A 22 22.23 14.36 20.44
CA VAL A 22 22.76 13.07 20.02
C VAL A 22 23.36 12.30 21.19
N GLU A 23 23.00 11.03 21.30
CA GLU A 23 23.63 10.04 22.20
C GLU A 23 24.76 9.31 21.49
N GLU A 24 24.51 8.87 20.26
CA GLU A 24 25.45 8.09 19.45
C GLU A 24 25.34 8.54 17.99
N ASN A 25 26.48 8.76 17.33
CA ASN A 25 26.52 8.96 15.88
C ASN A 25 26.76 7.60 15.21
N LEU A 26 25.85 7.22 14.31
CA LEU A 26 25.85 5.88 13.70
C LEU A 26 26.52 5.85 12.33
N GLY A 27 26.87 7.00 11.75
CA GLY A 27 27.36 7.11 10.37
C GLY A 27 26.23 7.41 9.37
N ASP A 28 26.61 7.80 8.14
CA ASP A 28 25.70 8.07 7.00
C ASP A 28 24.50 8.99 7.30
N GLY A 29 24.70 9.94 8.22
CA GLY A 29 23.66 10.88 8.65
C GLY A 29 22.67 10.32 9.67
N PHE A 30 22.83 9.06 10.10
CA PHE A 30 22.04 8.44 11.16
C PHE A 30 22.63 8.70 12.54
N VAL A 31 21.74 8.98 13.48
CA VAL A 31 22.08 9.22 14.88
C VAL A 31 21.08 8.52 15.78
N ARG A 32 21.52 8.18 16.99
CA ARG A 32 20.63 7.86 18.10
C ARG A 32 20.41 9.11 18.94
N LEU A 33 19.16 9.57 19.04
CA LEU A 33 18.82 10.72 19.87
C LEU A 33 18.91 10.38 21.36
N ARG A 34 19.28 11.34 22.22
CA ARG A 34 19.16 11.18 23.68
C ARG A 34 17.71 10.99 24.10
N VAL A 35 17.49 10.29 25.21
CA VAL A 35 16.14 10.01 25.76
C VAL A 35 15.32 11.29 25.94
N SER A 36 15.90 12.32 26.55
CA SER A 36 15.21 13.59 26.78
C SER A 36 14.78 14.31 25.48
N GLU A 37 15.57 14.18 24.42
CA GLU A 37 15.22 14.73 23.10
C GLU A 37 14.14 13.89 22.41
N ALA A 38 14.23 12.57 22.50
CA ALA A 38 13.22 11.67 21.97
C ALA A 38 11.86 11.86 22.66
N GLU A 39 11.85 12.02 23.99
CA GLU A 39 10.64 12.30 24.78
C GLU A 39 10.02 13.65 24.44
N ARG A 40 10.84 14.70 24.25
CA ARG A 40 10.35 16.01 23.78
C ARG A 40 9.68 15.94 22.41
N ARG A 41 10.16 15.04 21.54
CA ARG A 41 9.61 14.81 20.20
C ARG A 41 8.46 13.78 20.20
N GLN A 42 8.02 13.29 21.35
CA GLN A 42 7.03 12.23 21.43
C GLN A 42 5.64 12.72 20.96
N ALA A 43 5.23 12.32 19.77
CA ALA A 43 3.83 12.33 19.34
C ALA A 43 3.05 11.17 19.98
N LYS A 44 1.77 11.41 20.28
CA LYS A 44 0.79 10.45 20.82
C LYS A 44 0.42 9.29 19.89
N HIS A 45 1.07 9.14 18.73
CA HIS A 45 0.73 8.08 17.78
C HIS A 45 1.48 6.80 18.16
N ASP A 46 0.83 6.01 18.99
CA ASP A 46 1.09 4.58 19.15
C ASP A 46 0.50 3.84 17.94
N ILE A 47 1.16 2.79 17.47
CA ILE A 47 0.60 1.90 16.45
C ILE A 47 -0.57 1.15 17.12
N GLN A 48 -1.81 1.51 16.78
CA GLN A 48 -3.02 0.92 17.35
C GLN A 48 -3.69 -0.03 16.37
N HIS A 49 -3.56 0.24 15.08
CA HIS A 49 -4.11 -0.57 14.01
C HIS A 49 -3.11 -0.70 12.85
N VAL A 50 -3.35 -1.68 11.97
CA VAL A 50 -2.58 -1.87 10.73
C VAL A 50 -2.49 -0.60 9.89
N GLU A 51 -3.55 0.22 9.86
CA GLU A 51 -3.56 1.48 9.12
C GLU A 51 -2.49 2.48 9.60
N ASP A 52 -2.16 2.48 10.89
CA ASP A 52 -1.15 3.38 11.45
C ASP A 52 0.24 3.03 10.89
N ILE A 53 0.53 1.74 10.68
CA ILE A 53 1.76 1.27 10.01
C ILE A 53 1.83 1.84 8.59
N VAL A 54 0.73 1.75 7.84
CA VAL A 54 0.67 2.24 6.45
C VAL A 54 0.98 3.73 6.41
N VAL A 55 0.36 4.53 7.27
CA VAL A 55 0.60 5.99 7.34
C VAL A 55 2.07 6.27 7.65
N GLU A 56 2.64 5.64 8.68
CA GLU A 56 4.02 5.89 9.08
C GLU A 56 5.04 5.48 8.00
N MET A 57 4.80 4.36 7.31
CA MET A 57 5.66 3.91 6.22
C MET A 57 5.59 4.84 5.01
N LEU A 58 4.40 5.32 4.63
CA LEU A 58 4.24 6.30 3.55
C LEU A 58 4.94 7.63 3.88
N ARG A 59 4.80 8.12 5.12
CA ARG A 59 5.50 9.32 5.60
C ARG A 59 7.01 9.15 5.53
N ASN A 60 7.52 7.98 5.95
CA ASN A 60 8.96 7.69 5.90
C ASN A 60 9.50 7.69 4.46
N ALA A 61 8.78 7.07 3.52
CA ALA A 61 9.18 7.04 2.11
C ALA A 61 9.19 8.45 1.49
N ARG A 62 8.13 9.25 1.70
CA ARG A 62 8.09 10.66 1.27
C ARG A 62 9.27 11.46 1.81
N ASP A 63 9.55 11.32 3.10
CA ASP A 63 10.63 12.06 3.74
C ASP A 63 12.02 11.61 3.26
N ALA A 64 12.15 10.37 2.79
CA ALA A 64 13.32 9.86 2.09
C ALA A 64 13.42 10.41 0.64
N GLY A 65 12.48 11.25 0.23
CA GLY A 65 12.45 11.89 -1.09
C GLY A 65 11.79 11.05 -2.18
N ALA A 66 11.06 9.98 -1.83
CA ALA A 66 10.38 9.16 -2.80
C ALA A 66 9.33 9.97 -3.58
N ARG A 67 9.34 9.83 -4.90
CA ARG A 67 8.31 10.36 -5.81
C ARG A 67 7.24 9.32 -6.10
N ASN A 68 7.58 8.04 -6.02
CA ASN A 68 6.68 6.93 -6.27
C ASN A 68 6.78 5.92 -5.12
N ILE A 69 5.63 5.58 -4.53
CA ILE A 69 5.53 4.57 -3.50
C ILE A 69 4.55 3.49 -3.95
N TYR A 70 4.97 2.23 -3.86
CA TYR A 70 4.21 1.06 -4.23
C TYR A 70 3.92 0.24 -2.98
N LEU A 71 2.65 0.09 -2.64
CA LEU A 71 2.19 -0.69 -1.50
C LEU A 71 1.47 -1.94 -2.00
N ALA A 72 2.11 -3.10 -1.84
CA ALA A 72 1.45 -4.38 -1.99
C ALA A 72 0.87 -4.84 -0.65
N THR A 73 -0.39 -5.28 -0.67
CA THR A 73 -1.05 -5.84 0.52
C THR A 73 -1.65 -7.21 0.20
N SER A 74 -1.47 -8.15 1.13
CA SER A 74 -2.13 -9.45 1.12
C SER A 74 -2.53 -9.85 2.54
N LYS A 75 -3.54 -10.72 2.66
CA LYS A 75 -3.89 -11.36 3.93
C LYS A 75 -4.20 -12.81 3.71
N GLU A 76 -3.52 -13.66 4.46
CA GLU A 76 -3.70 -15.11 4.46
C GLU A 76 -3.78 -15.56 5.92
N GLU A 77 -4.82 -16.33 6.26
CA GLU A 77 -5.00 -16.95 7.59
C GLU A 77 -4.86 -15.98 8.79
N GLY A 78 -5.30 -14.72 8.64
CA GLY A 78 -5.19 -13.72 9.72
C GLY A 78 -3.85 -12.99 9.75
N VAL A 79 -2.89 -13.36 8.91
CA VAL A 79 -1.61 -12.68 8.75
C VAL A 79 -1.69 -11.71 7.57
N ARG A 80 -1.47 -10.42 7.86
CA ARG A 80 -1.43 -9.33 6.89
C ARG A 80 0.02 -9.06 6.52
N THR A 81 0.35 -9.12 5.23
CA THR A 81 1.67 -8.71 4.73
C THR A 81 1.53 -7.39 3.99
N LEU A 82 2.35 -6.42 4.39
CA LEU A 82 2.50 -5.12 3.75
C LEU A 82 3.91 -5.02 3.18
N LEU A 83 4.02 -4.80 1.87
CA LEU A 83 5.29 -4.59 1.19
C LEU A 83 5.30 -3.19 0.59
N PHE A 84 6.23 -2.36 1.05
CA PHE A 84 6.41 -0.99 0.60
C PHE A 84 7.66 -0.93 -0.27
N LEU A 85 7.52 -0.51 -1.53
CA LEU A 85 8.65 -0.19 -2.39
C LEU A 85 8.63 1.30 -2.72
N ASP A 86 9.78 1.94 -2.70
CA ASP A 86 9.91 3.37 -2.96
C ASP A 86 11.15 3.67 -3.80
N ASP A 87 11.19 4.84 -4.42
CA ASP A 87 12.33 5.36 -5.19
C ASP A 87 13.08 6.49 -4.46
N GLY A 88 13.07 6.48 -3.12
CA GLY A 88 13.74 7.46 -2.27
C GLY A 88 15.25 7.22 -2.11
N SER A 89 15.81 7.75 -1.03
CA SER A 89 17.26 7.69 -0.76
C SER A 89 17.81 6.30 -0.47
N GLY A 90 16.95 5.34 -0.15
CA GLY A 90 17.34 4.03 0.38
C GLY A 90 18.03 4.10 1.75
N VAL A 91 18.43 2.93 2.22
CA VAL A 91 19.06 2.65 3.52
C VAL A 91 20.43 1.97 3.32
N PRO A 92 21.52 2.50 3.92
CA PRO A 92 22.84 1.85 3.96
C PRO A 92 22.79 0.45 4.58
N GLU A 93 23.67 -0.46 4.13
CA GLU A 93 23.65 -1.88 4.50
C GLU A 93 23.78 -2.13 6.01
N ASP A 94 24.73 -1.44 6.65
CA ASP A 94 24.99 -1.48 8.10
C ASP A 94 23.85 -0.88 8.94
N MET A 95 23.02 -0.03 8.33
CA MET A 95 21.89 0.62 8.96
C MET A 95 20.57 -0.16 8.83
N ARG A 96 20.46 -1.13 7.92
CA ARG A 96 19.18 -1.82 7.60
C ARG A 96 18.45 -2.41 8.80
N ASP A 97 19.18 -2.97 9.77
CA ASP A 97 18.60 -3.48 11.01
C ASP A 97 18.49 -2.38 12.09
N ARG A 98 19.50 -1.51 12.17
CA ARG A 98 19.64 -0.47 13.20
C ARG A 98 18.58 0.64 13.09
N ILE A 99 18.02 0.91 11.91
CA ILE A 99 16.95 1.91 11.75
C ILE A 99 15.66 1.56 12.52
N PHE A 100 15.51 0.30 12.94
CA PHE A 100 14.42 -0.14 13.78
C PHE A 100 14.73 -0.04 15.28
N ASP A 101 15.93 0.36 15.68
CA ASP A 101 16.24 0.61 17.08
C ASP A 101 15.55 1.88 17.58
N ALA A 102 15.25 1.91 18.87
CA ALA A 102 14.67 3.08 19.50
C ALA A 102 15.57 4.32 19.32
N ARG A 103 14.94 5.43 18.93
CA ARG A 103 15.53 6.77 18.83
C ARG A 103 16.52 6.94 17.68
N VAL A 104 16.63 5.95 16.79
CA VAL A 104 17.49 6.05 15.59
C VAL A 104 16.78 6.85 14.52
N THR A 105 17.41 7.92 14.04
CA THR A 105 16.86 8.82 13.03
C THR A 105 17.95 9.40 12.16
N SER A 106 17.63 9.69 10.89
CA SER A 106 18.43 10.53 10.00
C SER A 106 17.97 11.99 9.97
N LYS A 107 16.94 12.34 10.77
CA LYS A 107 16.24 13.63 10.75
C LYS A 107 16.54 14.45 12.01
N LEU A 108 17.82 14.80 12.21
CA LEU A 108 18.23 15.57 13.39
C LEU A 108 17.63 16.98 13.40
N GLU A 109 17.64 17.65 12.23
CA GLU A 109 17.29 19.07 12.07
C GLU A 109 15.91 19.31 11.43
N SER A 110 15.35 18.31 10.75
CA SER A 110 14.10 18.41 9.98
C SER A 110 12.91 17.80 10.73
N MET A 111 12.46 18.47 11.79
CA MET A 111 11.17 18.18 12.40
C MET A 111 10.06 18.76 11.53
N ARG A 112 9.18 17.90 11.01
CA ARG A 112 8.00 18.30 10.25
C ARG A 112 6.73 17.91 11.01
N MET A 113 5.75 18.80 10.95
CA MET A 113 4.39 18.53 11.41
C MET A 113 3.48 18.44 10.19
N ASP A 114 2.76 17.33 10.08
CA ASP A 114 1.71 17.13 9.09
C ASP A 114 0.39 16.80 9.80
N LYS A 115 -0.66 16.44 9.06
CA LYS A 115 -1.96 16.16 9.68
C LYS A 115 -1.98 14.94 10.61
N TRP A 116 -0.98 14.06 10.52
CA TRP A 116 -0.79 12.90 11.40
C TRP A 116 0.20 13.20 12.54
N GLY A 117 0.52 14.48 12.76
CA GLY A 117 1.35 14.95 13.86
C GLY A 117 2.83 15.11 13.51
N VAL A 118 3.69 15.03 14.53
CA VAL A 118 5.14 15.21 14.38
C VAL A 118 5.79 13.93 13.85
N HIS A 119 6.66 14.05 12.85
CA HIS A 119 7.57 12.99 12.43
C HIS A 119 9.04 13.47 12.41
N GLY A 120 9.99 12.53 12.40
CA GLY A 120 11.44 12.81 12.48
C GLY A 120 12.14 12.48 13.81
N ARG A 121 11.46 11.73 14.69
CA ARG A 121 11.92 11.41 16.06
C ARG A 121 12.63 10.06 16.24
N GLY A 122 12.70 9.24 15.19
CA GLY A 122 13.35 7.92 15.25
C GLY A 122 12.60 6.85 16.05
N MET A 123 11.28 6.97 16.16
CA MET A 123 10.45 6.01 16.91
C MET A 123 9.45 5.25 16.04
N ALA A 124 9.16 5.71 14.82
CA ALA A 124 8.13 5.11 13.96
C ALA A 124 8.47 3.65 13.60
N LEU A 125 9.65 3.42 13.02
CA LEU A 125 10.11 2.08 12.63
C LEU A 125 10.27 1.16 13.84
N PHE A 126 10.81 1.67 14.95
CA PHE A 126 10.87 0.93 16.22
C PHE A 126 9.48 0.49 16.69
N SER A 127 8.51 1.41 16.70
CA SER A 127 7.14 1.11 17.13
C SER A 127 6.46 0.08 16.23
N ILE A 128 6.68 0.17 14.90
CA ILE A 128 6.21 -0.85 13.96
C ILE A 128 6.82 -2.21 14.31
N ARG A 129 8.14 -2.31 14.51
CA ARG A 129 8.81 -3.58 14.83
C ARG A 129 8.35 -4.19 16.16
N GLN A 130 7.96 -3.37 17.14
CA GLN A 130 7.43 -3.84 18.42
C GLN A 130 6.00 -4.38 18.36
N ASN A 131 5.20 -3.95 17.37
CA ASN A 131 3.77 -4.30 17.26
C ASN A 131 3.46 -5.31 16.14
N THR A 132 4.49 -5.88 15.51
CA THR A 132 4.35 -6.73 14.33
C THR A 132 5.15 -8.02 14.51
N GLN A 133 4.85 -9.06 13.71
CA GLN A 133 5.62 -10.30 13.73
C GLN A 133 7.04 -10.06 13.20
N THR A 134 7.13 -9.36 12.06
CA THR A 134 8.40 -8.93 11.48
C THR A 134 8.25 -7.56 10.81
N ALA A 135 9.32 -6.78 10.84
CA ALA A 135 9.49 -5.56 10.07
C ALA A 135 10.95 -5.48 9.63
N GLU A 136 11.20 -5.46 8.32
CA GLU A 136 12.55 -5.57 7.77
C GLU A 136 12.72 -4.79 6.46
N VAL A 137 13.97 -4.42 6.17
CA VAL A 137 14.39 -3.97 4.83
C VAL A 137 14.68 -5.23 4.01
N VAL A 138 13.87 -5.50 2.98
CA VAL A 138 14.09 -6.65 2.09
C VAL A 138 15.25 -6.38 1.16
N THR A 139 15.24 -5.21 0.52
CA THR A 139 16.34 -4.74 -0.33
C THR A 139 16.39 -3.22 -0.33
N SER A 140 17.57 -2.67 -0.61
CA SER A 140 17.79 -1.23 -0.60
C SER A 140 19.01 -0.88 -1.43
N ALA A 141 18.94 0.25 -2.14
CA ALA A 141 20.07 0.83 -2.85
C ALA A 141 20.22 2.30 -2.45
N GLN A 142 21.44 2.73 -2.11
CA GLN A 142 21.70 4.12 -1.77
C GLN A 142 21.43 5.02 -2.99
N GLY A 143 20.49 5.96 -2.85
CA GLY A 143 19.98 6.80 -3.93
C GLY A 143 19.08 6.07 -4.95
N GLY A 144 18.76 4.79 -4.72
CA GLY A 144 17.97 3.94 -5.61
C GLY A 144 16.71 3.37 -4.97
N GLY A 145 16.29 3.90 -3.82
CA GLY A 145 15.09 3.47 -3.12
C GLY A 145 15.25 2.21 -2.27
N SER A 146 14.13 1.74 -1.74
CA SER A 146 14.07 0.63 -0.79
C SER A 146 12.82 -0.23 -0.96
N SER A 147 12.90 -1.44 -0.44
CA SER A 147 11.76 -2.34 -0.22
C SER A 147 11.73 -2.73 1.25
N PHE A 148 10.58 -2.53 1.90
CA PHE A 148 10.31 -2.88 3.28
C PHE A 148 9.16 -3.86 3.36
N ARG A 149 9.30 -4.90 4.18
CA ARG A 149 8.24 -5.85 4.47
C ARG A 149 7.85 -5.77 5.93
N VAL A 150 6.54 -5.70 6.17
CA VAL A 150 5.94 -5.74 7.50
C VAL A 150 4.88 -6.84 7.53
N VAL A 151 5.03 -7.79 8.46
CA VAL A 151 4.13 -8.92 8.64
C VAL A 151 3.40 -8.76 9.97
N VAL A 152 2.08 -8.73 9.91
CA VAL A 152 1.22 -8.43 11.06
C VAL A 152 0.26 -9.58 11.33
N ASP A 153 0.27 -10.07 12.57
CA ASP A 153 -0.82 -10.91 13.06
C ASP A 153 -2.03 -10.02 13.40
N THR A 154 -3.11 -10.16 12.64
CA THR A 154 -4.32 -9.34 12.85
C THR A 154 -5.10 -9.70 14.12
N ALA A 155 -4.75 -10.78 14.81
CA ALA A 155 -5.24 -11.08 16.15
C ALA A 155 -4.52 -10.27 17.23
N SER A 156 -3.24 -9.96 17.02
CA SER A 156 -2.40 -9.19 17.95
C SER A 156 -2.51 -7.68 17.71
N LEU A 157 -2.46 -7.25 16.45
CA LEU A 157 -2.67 -5.87 16.03
C LEU A 157 -3.84 -5.82 15.05
N GLY A 158 -4.99 -5.35 15.52
CA GLY A 158 -6.21 -5.31 14.74
C GLY A 158 -6.09 -4.42 13.50
N GLU A 159 -6.89 -4.72 12.49
CA GLU A 159 -7.15 -3.83 11.36
C GLU A 159 -8.61 -3.38 11.41
N ARG A 160 -8.89 -2.22 10.83
CA ARG A 160 -10.26 -1.71 10.85
C ARG A 160 -11.18 -2.54 9.95
N ALA A 161 -12.48 -2.50 10.24
CA ALA A 161 -13.46 -3.25 9.46
C ALA A 161 -13.53 -2.76 8.01
N ASP A 162 -13.91 -3.68 7.12
CA ASP A 162 -14.06 -3.43 5.68
C ASP A 162 -12.79 -2.90 5.01
N GLN A 163 -11.84 -3.78 4.70
CA GLN A 163 -10.61 -3.47 3.95
C GLN A 163 -10.82 -3.39 2.43
N SER A 164 -12.05 -3.56 1.94
CA SER A 164 -12.35 -3.67 0.52
C SER A 164 -12.96 -2.41 -0.08
N THR A 165 -13.76 -1.68 0.71
CA THR A 165 -14.43 -0.48 0.24
C THR A 165 -13.45 0.68 0.08
N TRP A 166 -13.59 1.42 -1.00
CA TRP A 166 -12.81 2.63 -1.25
C TRP A 166 -13.51 3.85 -0.66
N PRO A 167 -12.75 4.81 -0.09
CA PRO A 167 -13.34 6.08 0.32
C PRO A 167 -13.77 6.90 -0.89
N THR A 168 -14.64 7.88 -0.66
CA THR A 168 -14.96 8.92 -1.64
C THR A 168 -14.26 10.21 -1.25
N ALA A 169 -13.53 10.82 -2.19
CA ALA A 169 -12.92 12.12 -2.01
C ALA A 169 -13.74 13.24 -2.68
N SER A 170 -13.71 14.43 -2.09
CA SER A 170 -14.28 15.62 -2.68
C SER A 170 -13.39 16.83 -2.40
N LYS A 171 -13.50 17.84 -3.27
CA LYS A 171 -12.92 19.16 -3.02
C LYS A 171 -13.87 19.98 -2.15
N ASP A 172 -13.33 20.66 -1.15
CA ASP A 172 -14.04 21.68 -0.39
C ASP A 172 -14.15 23.00 -1.18
N ASP A 173 -14.69 24.03 -0.53
CA ASP A 173 -14.90 25.37 -1.12
C ASP A 173 -13.58 26.05 -1.51
N ASP A 174 -12.47 25.68 -0.86
CA ASP A 174 -11.12 26.16 -1.15
C ASP A 174 -10.40 25.31 -2.23
N GLY A 175 -11.07 24.28 -2.74
CA GLY A 175 -10.55 23.39 -3.79
C GLY A 175 -9.61 22.29 -3.27
N ILE A 176 -9.48 22.14 -1.95
CA ILE A 176 -8.62 21.14 -1.31
C ILE A 176 -9.30 19.78 -1.35
N LEU A 177 -8.60 18.78 -1.91
CA LEU A 177 -9.12 17.42 -2.00
C LEU A 177 -8.99 16.70 -0.65
N SER A 178 -10.09 16.13 -0.15
CA SER A 178 -10.09 15.34 1.08
C SER A 178 -11.04 14.15 1.00
N CYS A 179 -10.74 13.09 1.74
CA CYS A 179 -11.63 11.93 1.86
C CYS A 179 -12.81 12.28 2.78
N VAL A 180 -14.04 12.25 2.25
CA VAL A 180 -15.25 12.68 2.98
C VAL A 180 -16.17 11.53 3.42
N LYS A 181 -16.08 10.37 2.77
CA LYS A 181 -16.90 9.19 3.08
C LYS A 181 -16.09 7.91 2.95
N GLY A 182 -16.57 6.85 3.61
CA GLY A 182 -16.00 5.51 3.54
C GLY A 182 -15.32 5.07 4.84
N PRO A 183 -15.07 3.76 4.99
CA PRO A 183 -14.44 3.20 6.18
C PRO A 183 -13.01 3.73 6.33
N HIS A 184 -12.53 3.85 7.56
CA HIS A 184 -11.16 4.27 7.85
C HIS A 184 -10.16 3.11 7.73
N ASN A 185 -10.18 2.41 6.61
CA ASN A 185 -9.35 1.25 6.32
C ASN A 185 -8.02 1.65 5.63
N ILE A 186 -7.23 0.66 5.20
CA ILE A 186 -5.98 0.88 4.47
C ILE A 186 -6.18 1.73 3.22
N ASN A 187 -7.23 1.47 2.43
CA ASN A 187 -7.52 2.27 1.22
C ASN A 187 -7.69 3.75 1.58
N ARG A 188 -8.41 4.04 2.67
CA ARG A 188 -8.60 5.40 3.16
C ARG A 188 -7.32 6.03 3.68
N ALA A 189 -6.50 5.30 4.43
CA ALA A 189 -5.20 5.80 4.89
C ALA A 189 -4.32 6.23 3.69
N VAL A 190 -4.25 5.39 2.65
CA VAL A 190 -3.50 5.70 1.42
C VAL A 190 -4.12 6.87 0.65
N CYS A 191 -5.44 6.93 0.53
CA CYS A 191 -6.12 8.04 -0.14
C CYS A 191 -5.96 9.36 0.61
N GLU A 192 -6.04 9.36 1.93
CA GLU A 192 -5.78 10.55 2.75
C GLU A 192 -4.34 11.01 2.59
N PHE A 193 -3.38 10.08 2.49
CA PHE A 193 -2.00 10.40 2.14
C PHE A 193 -1.88 11.06 0.76
N ALA A 194 -2.45 10.43 -0.27
CA ALA A 194 -2.42 10.94 -1.64
C ALA A 194 -3.13 12.30 -1.80
N CYS A 195 -4.18 12.57 -1.03
CA CYS A 195 -4.87 13.87 -1.03
C CYS A 195 -3.98 15.01 -0.49
N GLU A 196 -3.06 14.72 0.43
CA GLU A 196 -2.17 15.73 1.00
C GLU A 196 -0.95 15.98 0.11
N GLU A 197 -0.37 14.93 -0.44
CA GLU A 197 0.81 15.04 -1.30
C GLU A 197 0.46 15.45 -2.74
N LEU A 198 -0.70 14.99 -3.26
CA LEU A 198 -1.19 15.17 -4.63
C LEU A 198 -0.15 14.88 -5.72
N HIS A 199 0.67 15.89 -6.06
CA HIS A 199 1.67 15.85 -7.14
C HIS A 199 3.11 15.75 -6.62
N GLY A 200 3.30 15.75 -5.30
CA GLY A 200 4.62 15.62 -4.66
C GLY A 200 5.11 14.18 -4.56
N CYS A 201 4.17 13.24 -4.38
CA CYS A 201 4.46 11.81 -4.18
C CYS A 201 3.26 10.96 -4.63
N ASP A 202 3.43 10.18 -5.69
CA ASP A 202 2.42 9.25 -6.19
C ASP A 202 2.46 7.94 -5.39
N VAL A 203 1.29 7.44 -5.01
CA VAL A 203 1.14 6.14 -4.33
C VAL A 203 0.33 5.20 -5.20
N TYR A 204 0.74 3.92 -5.22
CA TYR A 204 0.08 2.82 -5.90
C TYR A 204 -0.25 1.74 -4.88
N LEU A 205 -1.51 1.29 -4.84
CA LEU A 205 -1.99 0.28 -3.88
C LEU A 205 -2.62 -0.88 -4.63
N GLY A 206 -2.19 -2.11 -4.33
CA GLY A 206 -2.78 -3.31 -4.91
C GLY A 206 -2.24 -4.60 -4.31
N THR A 207 -2.50 -5.71 -5.01
CA THR A 207 -1.93 -7.02 -4.71
C THR A 207 -0.46 -7.10 -5.12
N PRO A 208 0.34 -8.07 -4.61
CA PRO A 208 1.71 -8.29 -5.08
C PRO A 208 1.83 -8.44 -6.59
N THR A 209 0.84 -9.10 -7.21
CA THR A 209 0.77 -9.27 -8.67
C THR A 209 0.57 -7.95 -9.41
N GLU A 210 -0.35 -7.10 -8.96
CA GLU A 210 -0.62 -5.81 -9.59
C GLU A 210 0.55 -4.83 -9.40
N ILE A 211 1.20 -4.86 -8.23
CA ILE A 211 2.38 -4.03 -7.96
C ILE A 211 3.56 -4.47 -8.83
N ALA A 212 3.83 -5.78 -8.96
CA ALA A 212 4.86 -6.28 -9.86
C ALA A 212 4.61 -5.87 -11.33
N ALA A 213 3.36 -5.94 -11.79
CA ALA A 213 2.98 -5.49 -13.12
C ALA A 213 3.18 -3.98 -13.32
N THR A 214 2.85 -3.19 -12.30
CA THR A 214 3.01 -1.73 -12.30
C THR A 214 4.48 -1.32 -12.34
N LEU A 215 5.31 -1.93 -11.48
CA LEU A 215 6.76 -1.72 -11.44
C LEU A 215 7.39 -2.04 -12.80
N TYR A 216 7.09 -3.22 -13.36
CA TYR A 216 7.61 -3.63 -14.66
C TYR A 216 7.22 -2.66 -15.77
N ALA A 217 5.95 -2.23 -15.83
CA ALA A 217 5.48 -1.29 -16.84
C ALA A 217 6.13 0.10 -16.71
N HIS A 218 6.26 0.63 -15.49
CA HIS A 218 6.90 1.93 -15.25
C HIS A 218 8.39 1.90 -15.61
N ALA A 219 9.09 0.87 -15.16
CA ALA A 219 10.51 0.73 -15.41
C ALA A 219 10.78 0.53 -16.92
N ALA A 220 9.95 -0.25 -17.63
CA ALA A 220 10.07 -0.43 -19.07
C ALA A 220 9.91 0.89 -19.85
N SER A 221 9.18 1.87 -19.31
CA SER A 221 9.06 3.20 -19.91
C SER A 221 10.28 4.11 -19.65
N ARG A 222 11.08 3.81 -18.62
CA ARG A 222 12.21 4.64 -18.14
C ARG A 222 13.57 4.12 -18.60
N VAL A 223 13.72 2.80 -18.68
CA VAL A 223 15.00 2.16 -18.98
C VAL A 223 15.17 2.02 -20.50
N ASP A 224 16.23 2.63 -21.03
CA ASP A 224 16.68 2.39 -22.40
C ASP A 224 17.14 0.93 -22.51
N THR A 225 16.52 0.15 -23.40
CA THR A 225 16.83 -1.27 -23.63
C THR A 225 18.32 -1.49 -23.92
N THR A 226 19.01 -0.48 -24.47
CA THR A 226 20.45 -0.53 -24.74
C THR A 226 21.29 -0.60 -23.45
N ARG A 227 20.83 0.01 -22.35
CA ARG A 227 21.51 -0.04 -21.04
C ARG A 227 21.40 -1.41 -20.38
N LEU A 228 20.29 -2.13 -20.61
CA LEU A 228 20.08 -3.49 -20.09
C LEU A 228 21.09 -4.50 -20.65
N LEU A 229 21.60 -4.28 -21.86
CA LEU A 229 22.58 -5.18 -22.50
C LEU A 229 23.97 -5.15 -21.86
N PHE A 230 24.29 -4.10 -21.10
CA PHE A 230 25.60 -3.90 -20.45
C PHE A 230 25.52 -3.93 -18.92
N LEU A 231 24.41 -4.42 -18.38
CA LEU A 231 24.20 -4.50 -16.94
C LEU A 231 24.85 -5.76 -16.37
N ASP A 232 25.90 -5.57 -15.56
CA ASP A 232 26.59 -6.68 -14.88
C ASP A 232 25.76 -7.29 -13.74
N SER A 233 24.91 -6.48 -13.11
CA SER A 233 23.94 -6.92 -12.10
C SER A 233 22.75 -5.96 -11.96
N GLU A 234 21.59 -6.55 -11.74
CA GLU A 234 20.34 -5.89 -11.35
C GLU A 234 20.45 -5.04 -10.07
N GLN A 235 21.42 -5.32 -9.20
CA GLN A 235 21.62 -4.57 -7.96
C GLN A 235 22.07 -3.12 -8.21
N SER A 236 22.63 -2.85 -9.39
CA SER A 236 23.02 -1.50 -9.81
C SER A 236 21.85 -0.62 -10.25
N LEU A 237 20.67 -1.22 -10.48
CA LEU A 237 19.45 -0.47 -10.77
C LEU A 237 18.73 -0.02 -9.50
N PRO A 238 17.98 1.11 -9.57
CA PRO A 238 17.00 1.46 -8.56
C PRO A 238 16.08 0.28 -8.27
N VAL A 239 15.72 0.08 -7.00
CA VAL A 239 14.93 -1.07 -6.53
C VAL A 239 13.67 -1.26 -7.37
N VAL A 240 12.95 -0.17 -7.64
CA VAL A 240 11.70 -0.17 -8.41
C VAL A 240 11.87 -0.50 -9.91
N ASP A 241 13.10 -0.50 -10.43
CA ASP A 241 13.40 -0.75 -11.84
C ASP A 241 13.92 -2.18 -12.12
N ARG A 242 14.29 -2.94 -11.09
CA ARG A 242 15.02 -4.21 -11.23
C ARG A 242 14.28 -5.28 -12.03
N LEU A 243 12.95 -5.31 -11.96
CA LEU A 243 12.13 -6.28 -12.70
C LEU A 243 12.32 -6.21 -14.22
N THR A 244 12.82 -5.09 -14.76
CA THR A 244 13.10 -4.96 -16.20
C THR A 244 14.34 -5.69 -16.67
N CYS A 245 15.23 -6.11 -15.76
CA CYS A 245 16.38 -6.94 -16.09
C CYS A 245 16.03 -8.40 -16.36
N ALA A 246 14.80 -8.83 -16.04
CA ALA A 246 14.41 -10.22 -16.22
C ALA A 246 14.42 -10.62 -17.70
N ALA A 247 15.23 -11.63 -18.05
CA ALA A 247 15.28 -12.15 -19.42
C ALA A 247 14.09 -13.10 -19.71
N ASP A 248 13.61 -13.80 -18.69
CA ASP A 248 12.50 -14.73 -18.76
C ASP A 248 11.66 -14.75 -17.48
N ALA A 249 10.68 -15.67 -17.40
CA ALA A 249 9.81 -15.80 -16.24
C ALA A 249 10.55 -16.28 -14.98
N GLY A 250 11.59 -17.11 -15.12
CA GLY A 250 12.38 -17.61 -14.00
C GLY A 250 13.19 -16.47 -13.36
N ASP A 251 13.87 -15.68 -14.20
CA ASP A 251 14.56 -14.46 -13.75
C ASP A 251 13.60 -13.47 -13.11
N PHE A 252 12.41 -13.29 -13.70
CA PHE A 252 11.41 -12.37 -13.18
C PHE A 252 10.96 -12.77 -11.76
N ILE A 253 10.70 -14.07 -11.53
CA ILE A 253 10.32 -14.58 -10.20
C ILE A 253 11.45 -14.38 -9.19
N ARG A 254 12.70 -14.68 -9.58
CA ARG A 254 13.86 -14.52 -8.71
C ARG A 254 14.03 -13.06 -8.29
N ILE A 255 14.05 -12.13 -9.24
CA ILE A 255 14.21 -10.70 -8.98
C ILE A 255 13.01 -10.17 -8.16
N ALA A 256 11.79 -10.64 -8.45
CA ALA A 256 10.62 -10.29 -7.66
C ALA A 256 10.75 -10.74 -6.19
N SER A 257 11.21 -11.97 -5.94
CA SER A 257 11.43 -12.49 -4.59
C SER A 257 12.53 -11.72 -3.85
N ASP A 258 13.62 -11.35 -4.55
CA ASP A 258 14.68 -10.47 -4.00
C ASP A 258 14.15 -9.07 -3.60
N MET A 259 13.03 -8.64 -4.20
CA MET A 259 12.32 -7.40 -3.85
C MET A 259 11.22 -7.62 -2.80
N GLY A 260 10.95 -8.87 -2.40
CA GLY A 260 9.93 -9.27 -1.43
C GLY A 260 8.55 -9.58 -2.04
N ILE A 261 8.47 -9.69 -3.36
CA ILE A 261 7.25 -9.97 -4.11
C ILE A 261 7.22 -11.47 -4.47
N GLU A 262 6.26 -12.19 -3.89
CA GLU A 262 6.02 -13.60 -4.20
C GLU A 262 4.95 -13.75 -5.28
N ILE A 263 5.30 -14.42 -6.39
CA ILE A 263 4.39 -14.68 -7.51
C ILE A 263 4.66 -16.04 -8.16
N SER A 264 3.61 -16.61 -8.75
CA SER A 264 3.72 -17.84 -9.54
C SER A 264 4.35 -17.60 -10.92
N GLU A 265 4.91 -18.64 -11.52
CA GLU A 265 5.42 -18.63 -12.90
C GLU A 265 4.35 -18.23 -13.93
N ARG A 266 3.11 -18.71 -13.75
CA ARG A 266 1.97 -18.29 -14.58
C ARG A 266 1.73 -16.79 -14.47
N THR A 267 1.86 -16.22 -13.28
CA THR A 267 1.73 -14.78 -13.07
C THR A 267 2.86 -14.02 -13.75
N ALA A 268 4.11 -14.47 -13.61
CA ALA A 268 5.26 -13.87 -14.26
C ALA A 268 5.09 -13.81 -15.79
N HIS A 269 4.66 -14.90 -16.43
CA HIS A 269 4.33 -14.91 -17.86
C HIS A 269 3.22 -13.92 -18.24
N ARG A 270 2.18 -13.79 -17.40
CA ARG A 270 1.11 -12.81 -17.65
C ARG A 270 1.58 -11.37 -17.53
N ILE A 271 2.52 -11.08 -16.63
CA ILE A 271 3.12 -9.75 -16.49
C ILE A 271 4.01 -9.44 -17.69
N LEU A 272 4.95 -10.33 -18.01
CA LEU A 272 5.86 -10.18 -19.16
C LEU A 272 5.09 -10.05 -20.48
N GLY A 273 3.99 -10.80 -20.63
CA GLY A 273 3.09 -10.73 -21.78
C GLY A 273 2.08 -9.56 -21.76
N GLY A 274 2.15 -8.64 -20.80
CA GLY A 274 1.27 -7.46 -20.72
C GLY A 274 -0.21 -7.77 -20.47
N SER A 275 -0.53 -8.96 -19.97
CA SER A 275 -1.91 -9.41 -19.69
C SER A 275 -2.47 -8.89 -18.36
N ILE A 276 -1.63 -8.29 -17.52
CA ILE A 276 -2.02 -7.65 -16.26
C ILE A 276 -1.78 -6.15 -16.44
N ALA A 277 -2.84 -5.36 -16.32
CA ALA A 277 -2.76 -3.92 -16.49
C ALA A 277 -2.05 -3.28 -15.28
N PRO A 278 -1.16 -2.29 -15.51
CA PRO A 278 -0.56 -1.52 -14.42
C PRO A 278 -1.61 -0.68 -13.69
N LEU A 279 -1.38 -0.47 -12.39
CA LEU A 279 -2.22 0.35 -11.54
C LEU A 279 -2.06 1.83 -11.91
N LYS A 280 -3.13 2.59 -11.68
CA LYS A 280 -3.07 4.06 -11.70
C LYS A 280 -2.69 4.56 -10.31
N SER A 281 -2.06 5.73 -10.24
CA SER A 281 -1.80 6.37 -8.94
C SER A 281 -3.11 6.68 -8.24
N ILE A 282 -3.07 6.69 -6.91
CA ILE A 282 -4.25 6.95 -6.09
C ILE A 282 -4.78 8.36 -6.32
N ALA A 283 -3.89 9.35 -6.48
CA ALA A 283 -4.28 10.71 -6.87
C ALA A 283 -5.04 10.71 -8.20
N SER A 284 -4.53 10.00 -9.22
CA SER A 284 -5.20 9.87 -10.52
C SER A 284 -6.58 9.21 -10.41
N ARG A 285 -6.73 8.22 -9.52
CA ARG A 285 -8.01 7.56 -9.25
C ARG A 285 -9.01 8.54 -8.63
N LEU A 286 -8.61 9.25 -7.57
CA LEU A 286 -9.48 10.16 -6.83
C LEU A 286 -9.95 11.34 -7.69
N LEU A 287 -9.10 11.84 -8.59
CA LEU A 287 -9.45 12.92 -9.50
C LEU A 287 -10.44 12.47 -10.60
N ARG A 288 -10.33 11.22 -11.09
CA ARG A 288 -11.20 10.69 -12.15
C ARG A 288 -12.57 10.24 -11.69
N GLU A 289 -12.76 9.83 -10.44
CA GLU A 289 -14.10 9.46 -9.92
C GLU A 289 -15.12 10.63 -10.00
N LYS A 290 -14.67 11.85 -10.33
CA LYS A 290 -15.53 13.02 -10.55
C LYS A 290 -15.71 13.42 -12.02
N GLU A 291 -14.99 12.86 -12.99
CA GLU A 291 -15.30 13.08 -14.40
C GLU A 291 -16.39 12.08 -14.82
N PRO A 292 -17.67 12.48 -15.00
CA PRO A 292 -18.50 11.74 -15.92
C PRO A 292 -17.74 11.73 -17.24
N ALA A 293 -17.49 10.55 -17.81
CA ALA A 293 -16.72 10.42 -19.03
C ALA A 293 -17.28 11.31 -20.14
N ILE A 294 -16.73 12.52 -20.30
CA ILE A 294 -16.95 13.36 -21.46
C ILE A 294 -15.88 12.94 -22.46
N GLY A 295 -16.25 11.94 -23.27
CA GLY A 295 -15.66 11.67 -24.57
C GLY A 295 -14.17 11.34 -24.62
N GLU A 296 -13.83 10.07 -24.38
CA GLU A 296 -12.80 9.42 -25.22
C GLU A 296 -13.53 8.47 -26.18
N PRO A 297 -13.36 8.59 -27.51
CA PRO A 297 -13.91 7.61 -28.42
C PRO A 297 -13.19 6.29 -28.16
N ALA A 298 -13.94 5.32 -27.61
CA ALA A 298 -13.44 3.97 -27.40
C ALA A 298 -12.84 3.46 -28.72
N GLN A 299 -11.54 3.10 -28.70
CA GLN A 299 -10.93 2.34 -29.79
C GLN A 299 -11.81 1.12 -30.05
N ILE A 300 -12.38 1.10 -31.26
CA ILE A 300 -13.30 0.05 -31.70
C ILE A 300 -12.46 -1.20 -31.93
N ASP A 301 -12.43 -2.08 -30.93
CA ASP A 301 -11.97 -3.45 -31.08
C ASP A 301 -13.03 -4.24 -31.88
N LEU A 302 -12.74 -4.42 -33.17
CA LEU A 302 -13.61 -5.07 -34.15
C LEU A 302 -13.75 -6.59 -33.94
N THR A 303 -13.12 -7.17 -32.91
CA THR A 303 -13.07 -8.63 -32.69
C THR A 303 -13.99 -9.14 -31.58
N ARG A 304 -14.65 -8.26 -30.81
CA ARG A 304 -15.56 -8.68 -29.74
C ARG A 304 -16.98 -8.95 -30.27
N ASP A 305 -17.42 -10.20 -30.25
CA ASP A 305 -18.81 -10.60 -30.49
C ASP A 305 -19.75 -9.81 -29.53
N ARG A 306 -20.65 -9.00 -30.12
CA ARG A 306 -21.53 -8.03 -29.43
C ARG A 306 -22.91 -8.62 -29.11
N ARG A 307 -23.09 -9.93 -29.17
CA ARG A 307 -24.32 -10.57 -28.73
C ARG A 307 -24.31 -10.72 -27.21
N GLY A 308 -24.78 -9.69 -26.49
CA GLY A 308 -25.08 -9.83 -25.07
C GLY A 308 -26.18 -10.87 -24.88
N LEU A 309 -26.01 -11.77 -23.91
CA LEU A 309 -27.01 -12.76 -23.55
C LEU A 309 -28.30 -12.03 -23.12
N LYS A 310 -29.33 -12.10 -23.95
CA LYS A 310 -30.66 -11.55 -23.66
C LYS A 310 -31.63 -12.70 -23.50
N ILE A 311 -32.19 -12.83 -22.31
CA ILE A 311 -33.23 -13.81 -21.98
C ILE A 311 -34.56 -13.04 -21.89
N SER A 312 -35.64 -13.63 -22.39
CA SER A 312 -36.95 -12.99 -22.32
C SER A 312 -37.41 -12.87 -20.85
N LYS A 313 -38.27 -11.90 -20.56
CA LYS A 313 -38.82 -11.74 -19.19
C LYS A 313 -39.65 -12.95 -18.77
N GLU A 314 -40.32 -13.61 -19.72
CA GLU A 314 -41.12 -14.81 -19.49
C GLU A 314 -40.25 -16.00 -19.10
N ASP A 315 -39.13 -16.20 -19.82
CA ASP A 315 -38.16 -17.26 -19.50
C ASP A 315 -37.47 -17.01 -18.15
N ILE A 316 -37.15 -15.75 -17.82
CA ILE A 316 -36.60 -15.39 -16.50
C ILE A 316 -37.59 -15.73 -15.38
N ALA A 317 -38.88 -15.44 -15.57
CA ALA A 317 -39.91 -15.76 -14.59
C ALA A 317 -40.12 -17.28 -14.43
N SER A 318 -40.14 -18.01 -15.55
CA SER A 318 -40.23 -19.48 -15.55
C SER A 318 -39.02 -20.12 -14.86
N PHE A 319 -37.82 -19.60 -15.13
CA PHE A 319 -36.58 -20.05 -14.51
C PHE A 319 -36.54 -19.78 -13.01
N SER A 320 -36.99 -18.59 -12.56
CA SER A 320 -37.10 -18.25 -11.13
C SER A 320 -38.04 -19.20 -10.39
N ARG A 321 -39.22 -19.50 -10.94
CA ARG A 321 -40.19 -20.46 -10.35
C ARG A 321 -39.65 -21.89 -10.26
N THR A 322 -38.87 -22.32 -11.26
CA THR A 322 -38.24 -23.64 -11.24
C THR A 322 -37.22 -23.73 -10.11
N MET A 323 -36.39 -22.69 -9.96
CA MET A 323 -35.39 -22.60 -8.91
C MET A 323 -36.00 -22.49 -7.50
N GLU A 324 -37.14 -21.83 -7.35
CA GLU A 324 -37.90 -21.79 -6.10
C GLU A 324 -38.42 -23.17 -5.69
N ARG A 325 -38.98 -23.92 -6.65
CA ARG A 325 -39.43 -25.29 -6.40
C ARG A 325 -38.26 -26.19 -5.99
N ASP A 326 -37.15 -26.12 -6.72
CA ASP A 326 -35.99 -26.96 -6.44
C ASP A 326 -35.29 -26.56 -5.12
N PHE A 327 -35.44 -25.31 -4.68
CA PHE A 327 -34.99 -24.84 -3.36
C PHE A 327 -35.82 -25.41 -2.20
N THR A 328 -37.06 -25.87 -2.44
CA THR A 328 -37.96 -26.40 -1.39
C THR A 328 -37.36 -27.63 -0.70
N ASP A 329 -36.66 -28.48 -1.44
CA ASP A 329 -35.97 -29.65 -0.89
C ASP A 329 -34.85 -29.26 0.08
N LEU A 330 -34.11 -28.19 -0.23
CA LEU A 330 -33.06 -27.66 0.64
C LEU A 330 -33.67 -26.93 1.85
N ALA A 331 -34.73 -26.15 1.64
CA ALA A 331 -35.48 -25.44 2.66
C ALA A 331 -36.01 -26.40 3.75
N SER A 332 -36.57 -27.54 3.37
CA SER A 332 -37.11 -28.54 4.30
C SER A 332 -36.03 -29.21 5.17
N ARG A 333 -34.82 -29.41 4.64
CA ARG A 333 -33.71 -30.06 5.37
C ARG A 333 -33.01 -29.14 6.36
N TYR A 334 -33.01 -27.84 6.08
CA TYR A 334 -32.26 -26.85 6.86
C TYR A 334 -33.17 -25.81 7.52
N PHE A 335 -34.49 -26.04 7.54
CA PHE A 335 -35.51 -25.14 8.11
C PHE A 335 -35.35 -23.69 7.63
N LEU A 336 -35.19 -23.51 6.32
CA LEU A 336 -35.04 -22.19 5.69
C LEU A 336 -36.37 -21.74 5.09
N THR A 337 -36.68 -20.46 5.24
CA THR A 337 -37.85 -19.84 4.59
C THR A 337 -37.37 -18.76 3.62
N LEU A 338 -37.93 -18.72 2.41
CA LEU A 338 -37.62 -17.65 1.46
C LEU A 338 -38.39 -16.38 1.83
N SER A 339 -37.67 -15.25 1.97
CA SER A 339 -38.30 -13.95 2.25
C SER A 339 -39.06 -13.39 1.03
N ARG A 340 -38.67 -13.82 -0.18
CA ARG A 340 -39.25 -13.41 -1.47
C ARG A 340 -38.83 -14.35 -2.60
N GLU A 341 -39.48 -14.21 -3.76
CA GLU A 341 -39.14 -14.95 -4.98
C GLU A 341 -37.65 -14.75 -5.39
N PRO A 342 -36.97 -15.79 -5.90
CA PRO A 342 -35.56 -15.72 -6.30
C PRO A 342 -35.31 -14.64 -7.37
N LYS A 343 -34.37 -13.75 -7.10
CA LYS A 343 -34.00 -12.67 -8.04
C LYS A 343 -32.99 -13.17 -9.06
N VAL A 344 -33.36 -13.13 -10.34
CA VAL A 344 -32.48 -13.53 -11.45
C VAL A 344 -31.95 -12.29 -12.17
N ARG A 345 -30.63 -12.13 -12.21
CA ARG A 345 -29.93 -11.06 -12.95
C ARG A 345 -29.07 -11.68 -14.04
N VAL A 346 -29.25 -11.21 -15.27
CA VAL A 346 -28.46 -11.64 -16.44
C VAL A 346 -27.51 -10.51 -16.84
N THR A 347 -26.21 -10.78 -16.86
CA THR A 347 -25.18 -9.93 -17.45
C THR A 347 -24.68 -10.53 -18.77
N LYS A 348 -23.72 -9.88 -19.42
CA LYS A 348 -23.21 -10.30 -20.74
C LYS A 348 -22.70 -11.75 -20.76
N ASP A 349 -22.12 -12.20 -19.65
CA ASP A 349 -21.33 -13.42 -19.49
C ASP A 349 -21.73 -14.26 -18.26
N ARG A 350 -22.75 -13.84 -17.50
CA ARG A 350 -23.12 -14.49 -16.23
C ARG A 350 -24.62 -14.35 -15.94
N ILE A 351 -25.20 -15.41 -15.38
CA ILE A 351 -26.53 -15.37 -14.74
C ILE A 351 -26.31 -15.52 -13.24
N THR A 352 -26.84 -14.60 -12.45
CA THR A 352 -26.79 -14.64 -10.98
C THR A 352 -28.20 -14.79 -10.45
N VAL A 353 -28.42 -15.83 -9.63
CA VAL A 353 -29.68 -16.06 -8.91
C VAL A 353 -29.42 -15.82 -7.43
N THR A 354 -30.24 -14.97 -6.80
CA THR A 354 -30.13 -14.63 -5.38
C THR A 354 -31.38 -15.09 -4.65
N PHE A 355 -31.19 -15.89 -3.61
CA PHE A 355 -32.23 -16.33 -2.69
C PHE A 355 -32.09 -15.52 -1.39
N ASP A 356 -33.10 -14.72 -1.08
CA ASP A 356 -33.17 -14.00 0.19
C ASP A 356 -33.89 -14.94 1.18
N ILE A 357 -33.23 -15.32 2.28
CA ILE A 357 -33.75 -16.24 3.29
C ILE A 357 -34.05 -15.50 4.60
N ASP A 358 -35.17 -15.83 5.23
CA ASP A 358 -35.48 -15.46 6.60
C ASP A 358 -35.04 -16.60 7.53
N LYS A 359 -34.39 -16.23 8.64
CA LYS A 359 -34.19 -17.14 9.75
C LYS A 359 -35.40 -16.99 10.66
N GLU A 360 -36.17 -18.05 10.87
CA GLU A 360 -37.10 -18.07 11.99
C GLU A 360 -36.26 -18.00 13.28
N ASP A 361 -36.40 -16.89 14.01
CA ASP A 361 -35.90 -16.80 15.38
C ASP A 361 -36.71 -17.83 16.22
N THR A 362 -36.07 -18.93 16.58
CA THR A 362 -36.54 -19.82 17.66
C THR A 362 -36.71 -19.09 18.97
#